data_AF-A0A3N7HPQ8-F1
#
_entry.id   AF-A0A3N7HPQ8-F1
#
_cell.length_a   1.000
_cell.length_b   1.000
_cell.length_c   1.000
_cell.angle_alpha   90.00
_cell.angle_beta   90.00
_cell.angle_gamma   90.00
#
_symmetry.space_group_name_H-M   'P 1'
#
loop_
_entity.id
_entity.type
_entity.pdbx_description
1 polymer ?
#
loop_
_entity_poly.entity_id
_entity_poly.type
_entity_poly.pdbx_seq_one_letter_code
_entity_poly.pdbx_strand_id
1 'polypeptide(L)'
;MATPPFLEHLGLTEAVSDEREIKRAYARMLKQIDQEADPAGFQKLREAYETSIGWFGWRAHQQAMQAQEEAQQQPAGDVAEQVTAATEPHDATASQTPVEATHAGDPRGRHIDEVLPVPVPEAAPSPTAPEPEIPRPQAHATALFDEHFSEPCREDDTAARLAACLDDDRLIDLEARAIFEYRVAHALAEGYTEGKHFLWKAAQTTFGWDEDHTRLRQFGRAGQVLENALNEQDFFERQDELRITYQARIMERLRSDQMPHETEFSNLIPPLEWMLATYPNLMWISTKAENVHKWREHHQKLPFHLQAAQASGQDESRTPPAPASQAQESSSKGSYWVFMLCFMGLMTMLRFMGGSSPSDHSYRMDPDTLQTQMDEIKRKTQVAAPPPSPSTLTASDLAQANGLSAGPRDRARCREGAELAQRLKVGIVRPDPLDRNFDAFIVECVKRKLWPTTGDPASVAALDNAPVPSGRIQVITPGGVLPPSSAQDFPATPSLGSDIPGVTLPEDTSGPLLGNKKPTFQGL
;
A
#
# COMPACT_ATOMS: atom_id res chain seq x y z
N MET A 1 0.84 -30.98 5.17
CA MET A 1 1.03 -30.17 3.94
C MET A 1 2.49 -30.36 3.54
N ALA A 2 3.12 -29.48 2.77
CA ALA A 2 4.57 -29.57 2.54
C ALA A 2 5.28 -28.74 3.61
N THR A 3 6.05 -29.39 4.49
CA THR A 3 6.78 -28.72 5.58
C THR A 3 7.66 -27.60 5.03
N PRO A 4 7.57 -26.37 5.56
CA PRO A 4 8.45 -25.28 5.17
C PRO A 4 9.93 -25.63 5.39
N PRO A 5 10.84 -25.32 4.44
CA PRO A 5 12.23 -25.78 4.47
C PRO A 5 13.03 -25.24 5.67
N PHE A 6 12.63 -24.11 6.24
CA PHE A 6 13.25 -23.55 7.45
C PHE A 6 12.91 -24.35 8.72
N LEU A 7 11.74 -24.99 8.80
CA LEU A 7 11.39 -25.90 9.91
C LEU A 7 12.11 -27.24 9.76
N GLU A 8 12.25 -27.74 8.52
CA GLU A 8 13.06 -28.92 8.21
C GLU A 8 14.53 -28.70 8.59
N HIS A 9 15.07 -27.49 8.35
CA HIS A 9 16.43 -27.12 8.76
C HIS A 9 16.63 -27.14 10.29
N LEU A 10 15.59 -26.90 11.08
CA LEU A 10 15.59 -27.04 12.54
C LEU A 10 15.27 -28.47 13.02
N GLY A 11 14.98 -29.41 12.11
CA GLY A 11 14.58 -30.78 12.44
C GLY A 11 13.17 -30.88 13.03
N LEU A 12 12.26 -29.97 12.66
CA LEU A 12 10.88 -29.88 13.15
C LEU A 12 9.86 -30.33 12.09
N THR A 13 8.68 -30.78 12.54
CA THR A 13 7.59 -31.23 11.67
C THR A 13 6.33 -30.40 11.91
N GLU A 14 5.52 -30.15 10.87
CA GLU A 14 4.34 -29.24 10.93
C GLU A 14 3.31 -29.54 12.03
N ALA A 15 3.28 -30.77 12.55
CA ALA A 15 2.20 -31.27 13.39
C ALA A 15 2.25 -30.77 14.85
N VAL A 16 3.44 -30.51 15.38
CA VAL A 16 3.66 -29.87 16.69
C VAL A 16 4.94 -29.04 16.57
N SER A 17 4.84 -27.73 16.80
CA SER A 17 5.99 -26.81 16.89
C SER A 17 5.54 -25.52 17.55
N ASP A 18 5.29 -25.59 18.86
CA ASP A 18 5.14 -24.40 19.68
C ASP A 18 6.42 -23.55 19.64
N GLU A 19 6.32 -22.25 19.89
CA GLU A 19 7.47 -21.34 20.00
C GLU A 19 8.57 -21.87 20.96
N ARG A 20 8.17 -22.54 22.04
CA ARG A 20 9.07 -23.20 23.02
C ARG A 20 9.86 -24.36 22.40
N GLU A 21 9.29 -25.04 21.42
CA GLU A 21 9.91 -26.16 20.73
C GLU A 21 10.90 -25.68 19.66
N ILE A 22 10.56 -24.60 18.94
CA ILE A 22 11.46 -23.87 18.04
C ILE A 22 12.71 -23.39 18.80
N LYS A 23 12.52 -22.72 19.95
CA LYS A 23 13.60 -22.27 20.84
C LYS A 23 14.47 -23.43 21.35
N ARG A 24 13.88 -24.58 21.69
CA ARG A 24 14.62 -25.80 22.08
C ARG A 24 15.39 -26.42 20.92
N ALA A 25 14.84 -26.44 19.71
CA ALA A 25 15.51 -26.97 18.52
C ALA A 25 16.75 -26.15 18.17
N TYR A 26 16.60 -24.82 18.10
CA TYR A 26 17.72 -23.89 17.91
C TYR A 26 18.79 -24.08 18.99
N ALA A 27 18.42 -24.16 20.27
CA ALA A 27 19.37 -24.38 21.37
C ALA A 27 20.08 -25.75 21.34
N ARG A 28 19.52 -26.77 20.67
CA ARG A 28 20.22 -28.05 20.42
C ARG A 28 21.23 -27.91 19.29
N MET A 29 20.86 -27.28 18.18
CA MET A 29 21.75 -27.08 17.03
C MET A 29 22.88 -26.11 17.31
N LEU A 30 22.63 -25.05 18.09
CA LEU A 30 23.64 -24.09 18.53
C LEU A 30 24.76 -24.73 19.36
N LYS A 31 24.50 -25.86 20.02
CA LYS A 31 25.52 -26.66 20.74
C LYS A 31 26.33 -27.59 19.84
N GLN A 32 25.92 -27.76 18.59
CA GLN A 32 26.59 -28.62 17.60
C GLN A 32 27.44 -27.83 16.61
N ILE A 33 27.12 -26.54 16.40
CA ILE A 33 27.91 -25.63 15.58
C ILE A 33 29.02 -24.99 16.43
N ASP A 34 30.26 -25.21 16.01
CA ASP A 34 31.41 -24.41 16.46
C ASP A 34 31.39 -23.07 15.68
N GLN A 35 31.14 -21.98 16.40
CA GLN A 35 30.97 -20.64 15.81
C GLN A 35 32.28 -20.06 15.25
N GLU A 36 33.44 -20.50 15.75
CA GLU A 36 34.74 -20.05 15.24
C GLU A 36 35.14 -20.85 13.99
N ALA A 37 34.77 -22.13 13.93
CA ALA A 37 35.07 -22.99 12.78
C ALA A 37 34.06 -22.88 11.62
N ASP A 38 32.77 -22.62 11.89
CA ASP A 38 31.72 -22.47 10.87
C ASP A 38 30.79 -21.26 11.12
N PRO A 39 31.26 -20.02 10.86
CA PRO A 39 30.43 -18.83 10.94
C PRO A 39 29.29 -18.81 9.90
N ALA A 40 29.44 -19.53 8.77
CA ALA A 40 28.42 -19.56 7.72
C ALA A 40 27.24 -20.48 8.09
N GLY A 41 27.51 -21.62 8.73
CA GLY A 41 26.50 -22.50 9.31
C GLY A 41 25.75 -21.83 10.46
N PHE A 42 26.46 -21.07 11.32
CA PHE A 42 25.82 -20.29 12.39
C PHE A 42 24.82 -19.26 11.84
N GLN A 43 25.18 -18.50 10.80
CA GLN A 43 24.28 -17.52 10.19
C GLN A 43 23.03 -18.18 9.57
N LYS A 44 23.18 -19.31 8.87
CA LYS A 44 22.04 -20.06 8.31
C LYS A 44 21.11 -20.61 9.38
N LEU A 45 21.66 -21.13 10.48
CA LEU A 45 20.89 -21.60 11.63
C LEU A 45 20.09 -20.44 12.26
N ARG A 46 20.70 -19.26 12.36
CA ARG A 46 20.07 -18.05 12.88
C ARG A 46 18.93 -17.55 11.98
N GLU A 47 19.16 -17.44 10.67
CA GLU A 47 18.16 -17.06 9.67
C GLU A 47 16.94 -17.99 9.70
N ALA A 48 17.17 -19.31 9.78
CA ALA A 48 16.11 -20.31 9.89
C ALA A 48 15.30 -20.17 11.21
N TYR A 49 15.96 -19.87 12.33
CA TYR A 49 15.31 -19.61 13.61
C TYR A 49 14.44 -18.34 13.58
N GLU A 50 15.00 -17.22 13.11
CA GLU A 50 14.29 -15.94 13.01
C GLU A 50 13.06 -16.07 12.08
N THR A 51 13.22 -16.73 10.94
CA THR A 51 12.12 -17.08 10.01
C THR A 51 11.05 -17.95 10.67
N SER A 52 11.45 -18.95 11.47
CA SER A 52 10.52 -19.85 12.17
C SER A 52 9.67 -19.12 13.22
N ILE A 53 10.28 -18.22 13.99
CA ILE A 53 9.59 -17.41 15.00
C ILE A 53 8.60 -16.45 14.33
N GLY A 54 9.02 -15.75 13.27
CA GLY A 54 8.13 -14.84 12.51
C GLY A 54 6.93 -15.58 11.89
N TRP A 55 7.17 -16.76 11.30
CA TRP A 55 6.10 -17.60 10.74
C TRP A 55 5.11 -18.09 11.82
N PHE A 56 5.60 -18.49 12.99
CA PHE A 56 4.73 -18.91 14.10
C PHE A 56 3.87 -17.76 14.63
N GLY A 57 4.46 -16.57 14.82
CA GLY A 57 3.73 -15.36 15.23
C GLY A 57 2.63 -14.96 14.23
N TRP A 58 2.95 -14.97 12.93
CA TRP A 58 1.97 -14.72 11.86
C TRP A 58 0.83 -15.76 11.88
N ARG A 59 1.13 -17.04 12.09
CA ARG A 59 0.13 -18.12 12.13
C ARG A 59 -0.81 -17.98 13.34
N ALA A 60 -0.27 -17.65 14.51
CA ALA A 60 -1.07 -17.38 15.71
C ALA A 60 -1.98 -16.17 15.53
N HIS A 61 -1.48 -15.10 14.90
CA HIS A 61 -2.29 -13.91 14.57
C HIS A 61 -3.40 -14.23 13.55
N GLN A 62 -3.12 -15.01 12.50
CA GLN A 62 -4.13 -15.49 11.55
C GLN A 62 -5.24 -16.29 12.24
N GLN A 63 -4.90 -17.21 13.14
CA GLN A 63 -5.89 -17.99 13.90
C GLN A 63 -6.74 -17.11 14.83
N ALA A 64 -6.14 -16.09 15.46
CA ALA A 64 -6.88 -15.13 16.28
C ALA A 64 -7.85 -14.27 15.44
N MET A 65 -7.43 -13.82 14.26
CA MET A 65 -8.28 -13.08 13.31
C MET A 65 -9.44 -13.95 12.82
N GLN A 66 -9.18 -15.21 12.43
CA GLN A 66 -10.22 -16.15 12.00
C GLN A 66 -11.22 -16.44 13.11
N ALA A 67 -10.77 -16.65 14.35
CA ALA A 67 -11.67 -16.85 15.50
C ALA A 67 -12.53 -15.61 15.81
N GLN A 68 -12.01 -14.40 15.61
CA GLN A 68 -12.79 -13.16 15.74
C GLN A 68 -13.81 -12.99 14.60
N GLU A 69 -13.43 -13.35 13.37
CA GLU A 69 -14.31 -13.27 12.21
C GLU A 69 -15.44 -14.32 12.28
N GLU A 70 -15.14 -15.55 12.69
CA GLU A 70 -16.14 -16.60 12.97
C GLU A 70 -17.12 -16.17 14.10
N ALA A 71 -16.61 -15.56 15.18
CA ALA A 71 -17.44 -15.04 16.26
C ALA A 71 -18.32 -13.83 15.85
N GLN A 72 -17.94 -13.07 14.82
CA GLN A 72 -18.74 -11.97 14.27
C GLN A 72 -19.71 -12.42 13.17
N GLN A 73 -19.41 -13.51 12.46
CA GLN A 73 -20.28 -14.10 11.45
C GLN A 73 -21.34 -15.06 12.03
N GLN A 74 -21.28 -15.34 13.33
CA GLN A 74 -22.28 -16.15 14.03
C GLN A 74 -23.61 -15.37 14.13
N PRO A 75 -24.68 -15.77 13.43
CA PRO A 75 -25.91 -14.99 13.38
C PRO A 75 -26.61 -15.00 14.73
N ALA A 76 -27.10 -13.84 15.17
CA ALA A 76 -28.00 -13.72 16.32
C ALA A 76 -29.39 -14.29 15.97
N GLY A 77 -29.50 -15.62 15.94
CA GLY A 77 -30.72 -16.37 15.67
C GLY A 77 -30.99 -17.42 16.74
N ASP A 78 -32.13 -17.26 17.43
CA ASP A 78 -32.72 -18.16 18.43
C ASP A 78 -31.80 -18.77 19.50
N VAL A 79 -31.62 -17.99 20.58
CA VAL A 79 -31.54 -18.56 21.94
C VAL A 79 -32.77 -18.10 22.73
N ALA A 80 -33.93 -18.59 22.30
CA ALA A 80 -35.15 -18.61 23.08
C ALA A 80 -35.61 -20.07 23.20
N GLU A 81 -36.16 -20.43 24.36
CA GLU A 81 -36.75 -21.74 24.67
C GLU A 81 -35.77 -22.93 24.84
N GLN A 82 -35.10 -22.98 26.00
CA GLN A 82 -35.26 -24.11 26.96
C GLN A 82 -34.50 -23.89 28.29
N VAL A 83 -35.19 -23.28 29.27
CA VAL A 83 -34.91 -23.45 30.71
C VAL A 83 -36.26 -23.48 31.45
N THR A 84 -36.34 -24.24 32.55
CA THR A 84 -37.51 -24.63 33.37
C THR A 84 -38.29 -25.83 32.81
N ALA A 85 -38.61 -26.89 33.57
CA ALA A 85 -38.49 -27.18 35.01
C ALA A 85 -37.91 -28.62 35.23
N ALA A 86 -37.65 -29.16 36.42
CA ALA A 86 -38.02 -28.78 37.79
C ALA A 86 -36.97 -29.26 38.83
N THR A 87 -37.10 -28.77 40.07
CA THR A 87 -36.17 -28.97 41.20
C THR A 87 -36.66 -30.06 42.17
N GLU A 88 -35.77 -31.04 42.46
CA GLU A 88 -35.69 -31.85 43.71
C GLU A 88 -36.90 -32.73 44.16
N PRO A 89 -36.75 -33.54 45.23
CA PRO A 89 -35.60 -34.39 45.61
C PRO A 89 -36.03 -35.86 45.86
N HIS A 90 -35.08 -36.79 46.05
CA HIS A 90 -35.31 -37.89 47.01
C HIS A 90 -34.04 -38.51 47.58
N ASP A 91 -34.11 -38.79 48.88
CA ASP A 91 -33.05 -39.28 49.76
C ASP A 91 -33.09 -40.83 49.90
N ALA A 92 -31.97 -41.40 50.37
CA ALA A 92 -31.77 -42.70 51.02
C ALA A 92 -32.47 -43.98 50.48
N THR A 93 -31.69 -45.06 50.29
CA THR A 93 -31.65 -46.20 51.25
C THR A 93 -30.71 -47.34 50.82
N ALA A 94 -30.06 -47.93 51.82
CA ALA A 94 -29.04 -48.97 51.76
C ALA A 94 -29.49 -50.39 51.33
N SER A 95 -28.50 -51.22 50.99
CA SER A 95 -28.39 -52.65 51.37
C SER A 95 -26.88 -53.02 51.28
N GLN A 96 -26.10 -53.27 52.35
CA GLN A 96 -26.16 -54.35 53.36
C GLN A 96 -26.09 -55.76 52.71
N THR A 97 -24.89 -56.39 52.59
CA THR A 97 -24.20 -57.33 53.55
C THR A 97 -24.74 -58.78 53.53
N PRO A 98 -24.11 -59.82 54.14
CA PRO A 98 -22.72 -60.07 54.62
C PRO A 98 -22.16 -61.47 54.20
N VAL A 99 -21.07 -61.92 54.84
CA VAL A 99 -20.72 -63.29 55.42
C VAL A 99 -19.18 -63.44 55.37
N GLU A 100 -18.41 -63.38 56.47
CA GLU A 100 -18.01 -64.48 57.41
C GLU A 100 -17.18 -65.62 56.75
N ALA A 101 -16.14 -66.26 57.35
CA ALA A 101 -15.47 -66.12 58.66
C ALA A 101 -14.04 -66.76 58.70
N THR A 102 -13.15 -66.20 59.52
CA THR A 102 -12.16 -66.82 60.46
C THR A 102 -11.30 -68.07 60.12
N HIS A 103 -9.96 -67.93 60.06
CA HIS A 103 -8.88 -68.68 60.81
C HIS A 103 -7.47 -68.28 60.27
N ALA A 104 -6.51 -67.75 61.04
CA ALA A 104 -5.68 -68.30 62.13
C ALA A 104 -4.36 -68.95 61.65
N GLY A 105 -3.20 -68.42 62.10
CA GLY A 105 -1.86 -68.95 61.75
C GLY A 105 -0.66 -68.04 62.06
N ASP A 106 -0.19 -68.06 63.32
CA ASP A 106 1.10 -67.54 63.82
C ASP A 106 2.06 -68.75 64.07
N PRO A 107 3.39 -68.67 64.33
CA PRO A 107 4.36 -67.56 64.24
C PRO A 107 5.65 -67.87 63.42
N ARG A 108 6.51 -66.83 63.27
CA ARG A 108 7.98 -66.79 63.56
C ARG A 108 8.85 -66.16 62.46
N GLY A 109 9.55 -65.07 62.84
CA GLY A 109 11.00 -64.99 62.61
C GLY A 109 11.59 -63.69 62.04
N ARG A 110 12.36 -62.99 62.89
CA ARG A 110 13.39 -61.94 62.59
C ARG A 110 12.86 -60.60 62.05
N HIS A 111 13.05 -59.51 62.80
CA HIS A 111 14.26 -58.67 62.83
C HIS A 111 14.63 -58.12 61.45
N ILE A 112 14.34 -56.83 61.21
CA ILE A 112 15.34 -55.75 61.31
C ILE A 112 14.62 -54.50 61.85
N ASP A 113 15.22 -53.77 62.79
CA ASP A 113 14.80 -52.41 63.13
C ASP A 113 15.34 -51.44 62.07
N GLU A 114 14.47 -50.83 61.28
CA GLU A 114 14.83 -49.69 60.42
C GLU A 114 14.05 -48.46 60.88
N VAL A 115 14.76 -47.53 61.51
CA VAL A 115 14.18 -46.31 62.08
C VAL A 115 13.81 -45.36 60.95
N LEU A 116 12.53 -45.38 60.56
CA LEU A 116 11.95 -44.38 59.67
C LEU A 116 12.16 -42.98 60.26
N PRO A 117 12.77 -42.03 59.53
CA PRO A 117 12.89 -40.67 60.00
C PRO A 117 11.50 -40.02 60.07
N VAL A 118 11.22 -39.38 61.19
CA VAL A 118 10.02 -38.55 61.36
C VAL A 118 10.04 -37.46 60.29
N PRO A 119 8.94 -37.26 59.52
CA PRO A 119 8.86 -36.15 58.60
C PRO A 119 8.86 -34.85 59.41
N VAL A 120 9.96 -34.10 59.34
CA VAL A 120 9.98 -32.71 59.77
C VAL A 120 8.92 -31.99 58.93
N PRO A 121 7.94 -31.28 59.53
CA PRO A 121 6.97 -30.53 58.76
C PRO A 121 7.73 -29.47 57.96
N GLU A 122 7.73 -29.65 56.65
CA GLU A 122 8.35 -28.76 55.68
C GLU A 122 7.77 -27.36 55.90
N ALA A 123 8.63 -26.43 56.30
CA ALA A 123 8.22 -25.07 56.61
C ALA A 123 7.58 -24.48 55.35
N ALA A 124 6.30 -24.08 55.46
CA ALA A 124 5.56 -23.52 54.35
C ALA A 124 6.39 -22.41 53.68
N PRO A 125 6.49 -22.39 52.33
CA PRO A 125 7.27 -21.38 51.65
C PRO A 125 6.76 -20.01 52.08
N SER A 126 7.64 -19.24 52.74
CA SER A 126 7.32 -17.85 53.08
C SER A 126 7.02 -17.11 51.78
N PRO A 127 6.03 -16.21 51.75
CA PRO A 127 5.65 -15.52 50.53
C PRO A 127 6.87 -14.77 49.99
N THR A 128 7.38 -15.25 48.85
CA THR A 128 8.44 -14.59 48.10
C THR A 128 8.03 -13.14 47.89
N ALA A 129 8.79 -12.20 48.46
CA ALA A 129 8.60 -10.79 48.18
C ALA A 129 8.67 -10.61 46.65
N PRO A 130 7.79 -9.80 46.04
CA PRO A 130 7.68 -9.73 44.59
C PRO A 130 9.05 -9.41 43.99
N GLU A 131 9.59 -10.40 43.27
CA GLU A 131 10.78 -10.25 42.45
C GLU A 131 10.49 -9.10 41.46
N PRO A 132 11.40 -8.12 41.31
CA PRO A 132 11.13 -6.97 40.46
C PRO A 132 10.86 -7.44 39.04
N GLU A 133 9.60 -7.33 38.59
CA GLU A 133 9.22 -7.66 37.23
C GLU A 133 9.97 -6.74 36.27
N ILE A 134 11.09 -7.22 35.73
CA ILE A 134 11.82 -6.55 34.65
C ILE A 134 10.81 -6.41 33.50
N PRO A 135 10.39 -5.19 33.13
CA PRO A 135 9.31 -5.04 32.16
C PRO A 135 9.77 -5.61 30.81
N ARG A 136 8.88 -6.37 30.17
CA ARG A 136 9.23 -7.06 28.93
C ARG A 136 9.62 -6.04 27.84
N PRO A 137 10.58 -6.36 26.94
CA PRO A 137 10.99 -5.47 25.84
C PRO A 137 9.81 -4.84 25.08
N GLN A 138 8.76 -5.64 24.85
CA GLN A 138 7.51 -5.19 24.22
C GLN A 138 6.77 -4.09 25.00
N ALA A 139 6.72 -4.16 26.33
CA ALA A 139 6.05 -3.17 27.17
C ALA A 139 6.82 -1.85 27.19
N HIS A 140 8.16 -1.92 27.26
CA HIS A 140 9.03 -0.76 27.16
C HIS A 140 8.89 -0.04 25.82
N ALA A 141 9.02 -0.76 24.70
CA ALA A 141 8.88 -0.20 23.36
C ALA A 141 7.47 0.38 23.11
N THR A 142 6.42 -0.28 23.61
CA THR A 142 5.03 0.20 23.52
C THR A 142 4.84 1.49 24.31
N ALA A 143 5.24 1.51 25.59
CA ALA A 143 5.08 2.68 26.45
C ALA A 143 5.86 3.89 25.93
N LEU A 144 7.09 3.69 25.44
CA LEU A 144 7.90 4.76 24.84
C LEU A 144 7.26 5.31 23.56
N PHE A 145 6.72 4.45 22.69
CA PHE A 145 5.99 4.91 21.50
C PHE A 145 4.75 5.71 21.89
N ASP A 146 3.94 5.22 22.83
CA ASP A 146 2.70 5.87 23.24
C ASP A 146 2.98 7.19 24.01
N GLU A 147 4.09 7.27 24.77
CA GLU A 147 4.59 8.48 25.44
C GLU A 147 5.00 9.57 24.44
N HIS A 148 5.73 9.22 23.37
CA HIS A 148 6.28 10.20 22.43
C HIS A 148 5.44 10.47 21.18
N PHE A 149 4.48 9.62 20.82
CA PHE A 149 3.73 9.69 19.56
C PHE A 149 2.20 9.61 19.70
N SER A 150 1.66 9.77 20.91
CA SER A 150 0.22 9.96 21.13
C SER A 150 -0.27 11.34 20.71
N GLU A 151 0.55 12.39 20.84
CA GLU A 151 0.27 13.73 20.34
C GLU A 151 0.66 13.90 18.86
N PRO A 152 -0.07 14.71 18.07
CA PRO A 152 0.30 15.02 16.68
C PRO A 152 1.75 15.48 16.52
N CYS A 153 2.46 14.80 15.64
CA CYS A 153 3.85 15.11 15.27
C CYS A 153 3.94 16.48 14.56
N ARG A 154 5.07 17.18 14.73
CA ARG A 154 5.37 18.48 14.08
C ARG A 154 6.67 18.38 13.27
N GLU A 155 6.76 19.14 12.17
CA GLU A 155 7.94 19.10 11.29
C GLU A 155 9.26 19.33 12.04
N ASP A 156 9.30 20.39 12.87
CA ASP A 156 10.50 20.85 13.57
C ASP A 156 11.08 19.85 14.58
N ASP A 157 10.25 18.98 15.16
CA ASP A 157 10.60 18.17 16.34
C ASP A 157 10.56 16.65 16.11
N THR A 158 9.85 16.15 15.09
CA THR A 158 9.53 14.71 15.00
C THR A 158 10.78 13.85 14.78
N ALA A 159 11.72 14.31 13.95
CA ALA A 159 12.98 13.61 13.74
C ALA A 159 13.85 13.56 15.01
N ALA A 160 13.89 14.67 15.77
CA ALA A 160 14.62 14.74 17.04
C ALA A 160 13.97 13.88 18.13
N ARG A 161 12.62 13.86 18.20
CA ARG A 161 11.85 12.98 19.10
C ARG A 161 12.09 11.50 18.79
N LEU A 162 12.08 11.12 17.51
CA LEU A 162 12.33 9.74 17.09
C LEU A 162 13.77 9.31 17.38
N ALA A 163 14.76 10.18 17.15
CA ALA A 163 16.15 9.93 17.54
C ALA A 163 16.29 9.77 19.07
N ALA A 164 15.70 10.67 19.86
CA ALA A 164 15.73 10.61 21.32
C ALA A 164 15.10 9.32 21.88
N CYS A 165 14.06 8.78 21.24
CA CYS A 165 13.51 7.46 21.61
C CYS A 165 14.54 6.32 21.38
N LEU A 166 15.32 6.39 20.31
CA LEU A 166 16.33 5.37 19.97
C LEU A 166 17.61 5.46 20.83
N ASP A 167 17.78 6.57 21.54
CA ASP A 167 18.82 6.79 22.55
C ASP A 167 18.33 6.53 24.00
N ASP A 168 17.05 6.17 24.20
CA ASP A 168 16.48 5.85 25.52
C ASP A 168 16.98 4.48 26.03
N ASP A 169 17.40 4.41 27.29
CA ASP A 169 17.90 3.18 27.93
C ASP A 169 16.91 1.99 27.82
N ARG A 170 15.61 2.25 27.67
CA ARG A 170 14.55 1.26 27.43
C ARG A 170 14.71 0.49 26.11
N LEU A 171 15.44 1.04 25.13
CA LEU A 171 15.69 0.43 23.81
C LEU A 171 17.14 -0.08 23.61
N ILE A 172 17.92 -0.23 24.69
CA ILE A 172 19.26 -0.87 24.62
C ILE A 172 19.17 -2.31 24.10
N ASP A 173 18.09 -3.01 24.42
CA ASP A 173 17.82 -4.35 23.88
C ASP A 173 17.44 -4.27 22.38
N LEU A 174 18.12 -5.08 21.57
CA LEU A 174 17.87 -5.19 20.13
C LEU A 174 16.42 -5.65 19.86
N GLU A 175 15.84 -6.50 20.72
CA GLU A 175 14.43 -6.91 20.60
C GLU A 175 13.49 -5.72 20.89
N ALA A 176 13.75 -4.94 21.94
CA ALA A 176 12.98 -3.73 22.24
C ALA A 176 13.03 -2.72 21.08
N ARG A 177 14.22 -2.47 20.52
CA ARG A 177 14.40 -1.57 19.36
C ARG A 177 13.66 -2.05 18.12
N ALA A 178 13.69 -3.35 17.83
CA ALA A 178 12.94 -3.95 16.71
C ALA A 178 11.42 -3.85 16.91
N ILE A 179 10.92 -4.04 18.14
CA ILE A 179 9.50 -3.86 18.47
C ILE A 179 9.10 -2.38 18.36
N PHE A 180 9.95 -1.44 18.75
CA PHE A 180 9.69 -0.01 18.60
C PHE A 180 9.59 0.40 17.12
N GLU A 181 10.50 -0.07 16.27
CA GLU A 181 10.42 0.16 14.82
C GLU A 181 9.15 -0.48 14.21
N TYR A 182 8.78 -1.68 14.64
CA TYR A 182 7.51 -2.33 14.28
C TYR A 182 6.28 -1.48 14.69
N ARG A 183 6.28 -0.86 15.88
CA ARG A 183 5.20 0.04 16.35
C ARG A 183 5.08 1.26 15.44
N VAL A 184 6.19 1.90 15.08
CA VAL A 184 6.19 3.04 14.14
C VAL A 184 5.67 2.60 12.77
N ALA A 185 6.14 1.45 12.25
CA ALA A 185 5.70 0.92 10.97
C ALA A 185 4.19 0.60 10.94
N HIS A 186 3.65 -0.01 12.00
CA HIS A 186 2.22 -0.27 12.12
C HIS A 186 1.39 1.02 12.20
N ALA A 187 1.80 1.98 13.04
CA ALA A 187 1.11 3.26 13.16
C ALA A 187 1.08 4.04 11.84
N LEU A 188 2.11 3.94 11.00
CA LEU A 188 2.12 4.55 9.66
C LEU A 188 1.24 3.79 8.65
N ALA A 189 1.20 2.45 8.73
CA ALA A 189 0.42 1.62 7.81
C ALA A 189 -1.11 1.69 8.05
N GLU A 190 -1.54 2.09 9.26
CA GLU A 190 -2.93 2.43 9.58
C GLU A 190 -3.47 3.62 8.78
N GLY A 191 -2.62 4.36 8.07
CA GLY A 191 -3.00 5.48 7.22
C GLY A 191 -2.80 6.84 7.89
N TYR A 192 -3.17 7.88 7.16
CA TYR A 192 -2.98 9.27 7.59
C TYR A 192 -3.71 9.59 8.91
N THR A 193 -2.98 10.16 9.86
CA THR A 193 -3.54 11.03 10.90
C THR A 193 -2.79 12.35 10.92
N GLU A 194 -3.30 13.34 11.64
CA GLU A 194 -2.62 14.62 11.79
C GLU A 194 -1.19 14.44 12.34
N GLY A 195 -0.23 15.13 11.73
CA GLY A 195 1.20 14.99 12.02
C GLY A 195 1.91 13.72 11.50
N LYS A 196 1.23 12.59 11.25
CA LYS A 196 1.90 11.32 10.84
C LYS A 196 2.76 11.41 9.58
N HIS A 197 2.52 12.38 8.70
CA HIS A 197 3.36 12.63 7.51
C HIS A 197 4.78 13.13 7.87
N PHE A 198 4.95 13.83 9.00
CA PHE A 198 6.28 14.15 9.53
C PHE A 198 6.95 12.92 10.14
N LEU A 199 6.18 12.04 10.81
CA LEU A 199 6.69 10.76 11.31
C LEU A 199 7.12 9.84 10.18
N TRP A 200 6.37 9.79 9.08
CA TRP A 200 6.75 9.09 7.84
C TRP A 200 8.12 9.55 7.35
N LYS A 201 8.36 10.87 7.25
CA LYS A 201 9.63 11.40 6.75
C LYS A 201 10.79 11.21 7.72
N ALA A 202 10.54 11.34 9.03
CA ALA A 202 11.52 11.02 10.07
C ALA A 202 11.91 9.53 10.04
N ALA A 203 10.92 8.63 9.99
CA ALA A 203 11.12 7.19 10.00
C ALA A 203 11.96 6.69 8.81
N GLN A 204 11.77 7.26 7.60
CA GLN A 204 12.61 6.97 6.43
C GLN A 204 14.10 7.09 6.77
N THR A 205 14.51 8.29 7.20
CA THR A 205 15.91 8.64 7.45
C THR A 205 16.45 7.93 8.70
N THR A 206 15.66 7.86 9.78
CA THR A 206 16.11 7.38 11.08
C THR A 206 16.23 5.85 11.16
N PHE A 207 15.44 5.10 10.38
CA PHE A 207 15.54 3.64 10.30
C PHE A 207 16.27 3.14 9.04
N GLY A 208 16.76 4.04 8.18
CA GLY A 208 17.42 3.71 6.92
C GLY A 208 16.49 2.99 5.93
N TRP A 209 15.19 3.28 5.97
CA TRP A 209 14.24 2.64 5.05
C TRP A 209 14.49 3.11 3.62
N ASP A 210 14.87 4.37 3.41
CA ASP A 210 15.23 4.92 2.09
C ASP A 210 16.46 4.25 1.45
N GLU A 211 17.34 3.65 2.25
CA GLU A 211 18.44 2.81 1.74
C GLU A 211 18.01 1.37 1.43
N ASP A 212 17.10 0.78 2.23
CA ASP A 212 16.56 -0.56 2.03
C ASP A 212 15.05 -0.68 2.35
N HIS A 213 14.21 -0.47 1.33
CA HIS A 213 12.76 -0.69 1.43
C HIS A 213 12.40 -2.15 1.77
N THR A 214 13.26 -3.13 1.48
CA THR A 214 12.92 -4.56 1.63
C THR A 214 12.95 -5.01 3.09
N ARG A 215 13.73 -4.32 3.95
CA ARG A 215 13.76 -4.50 5.40
C ARG A 215 12.36 -4.39 6.03
N LEU A 216 11.49 -3.53 5.49
CA LEU A 216 10.11 -3.37 5.96
C LEU A 216 9.30 -4.68 5.93
N ARG A 217 9.61 -5.62 5.02
CA ARG A 217 8.89 -6.90 4.90
C ARG A 217 8.89 -7.74 6.19
N GLN A 218 9.87 -7.54 7.08
CA GLN A 218 9.89 -8.18 8.40
C GLN A 218 8.66 -7.81 9.25
N PHE A 219 8.01 -6.68 8.97
CA PHE A 219 6.78 -6.21 9.62
C PHE A 219 5.50 -6.69 8.90
N GLY A 220 5.59 -7.71 8.04
CA GLY A 220 4.45 -8.34 7.39
C GLY A 220 3.61 -7.37 6.56
N ARG A 221 2.28 -7.36 6.78
CA ARG A 221 1.33 -6.55 5.99
C ARG A 221 1.56 -5.05 6.13
N ALA A 222 1.86 -4.56 7.34
CA ALA A 222 2.16 -3.14 7.54
C ALA A 222 3.42 -2.75 6.75
N GLY A 223 4.47 -3.56 6.89
CA GLY A 223 5.70 -3.45 6.12
C GLY A 223 5.48 -3.39 4.61
N GLN A 224 4.66 -4.28 4.06
CA GLN A 224 4.35 -4.31 2.62
C GLN A 224 3.62 -3.03 2.13
N VAL A 225 2.73 -2.45 2.94
CA VAL A 225 2.06 -1.18 2.61
C VAL A 225 3.09 -0.04 2.57
N LEU A 226 4.00 0.01 3.54
CA LEU A 226 5.06 1.03 3.59
C LEU A 226 6.07 0.85 2.45
N GLU A 227 6.51 -0.38 2.15
CA GLU A 227 7.40 -0.68 1.03
C GLU A 227 6.79 -0.22 -0.30
N ASN A 228 5.51 -0.52 -0.54
CA ASN A 228 4.79 -0.05 -1.72
C ASN A 228 4.70 1.47 -1.76
N ALA A 229 4.41 2.14 -0.63
CA ALA A 229 4.34 3.59 -0.56
C ALA A 229 5.69 4.28 -0.79
N LEU A 230 6.81 3.70 -0.34
CA LEU A 230 8.15 4.21 -0.64
C LEU A 230 8.50 4.03 -2.11
N ASN A 231 8.21 2.87 -2.70
CA ASN A 231 8.38 2.66 -4.14
C ASN A 231 7.50 3.64 -4.96
N GLU A 232 6.27 3.91 -4.52
CA GLU A 232 5.38 4.91 -5.12
C GLU A 232 5.94 6.34 -4.97
N GLN A 233 6.52 6.69 -3.80
CA GLN A 233 7.20 7.97 -3.56
C GLN A 233 8.41 8.13 -4.50
N ASP A 234 9.19 7.08 -4.70
CA ASP A 234 10.30 7.03 -5.65
C ASP A 234 9.86 7.34 -7.09
N PHE A 235 8.71 6.80 -7.52
CA PHE A 235 8.13 7.12 -8.83
C PHE A 235 7.50 8.52 -8.89
N PHE A 236 7.02 9.04 -7.76
CA PHE A 236 6.48 10.40 -7.63
C PHE A 236 7.59 11.46 -7.73
N GLU A 237 8.69 11.29 -6.99
CA GLU A 237 9.84 12.21 -6.96
C GLU A 237 10.63 12.25 -8.28
N ARG A 238 10.49 11.24 -9.15
CA ARG A 238 11.11 11.20 -10.49
C ARG A 238 10.32 11.97 -11.57
N GLN A 239 9.18 12.56 -11.23
CA GLN A 239 8.39 13.37 -12.16
C GLN A 239 9.03 14.75 -12.44
N ASP A 240 8.41 15.53 -13.34
CA ASP A 240 8.76 16.94 -13.54
C ASP A 240 8.41 17.80 -12.33
N GLU A 241 9.26 18.77 -11.99
CA GLU A 241 9.16 19.64 -10.81
C GLU A 241 7.83 20.42 -10.72
N LEU A 242 7.31 20.89 -11.86
CA LEU A 242 6.02 21.60 -11.89
C LEU A 242 4.86 20.66 -11.55
N ARG A 243 4.97 19.40 -11.98
CA ARG A 243 3.97 18.37 -11.70
C ARG A 243 4.04 17.92 -10.24
N ILE A 244 5.24 17.73 -9.69
CA ILE A 244 5.45 17.42 -8.26
C ILE A 244 4.84 18.52 -7.38
N THR A 245 5.19 19.79 -7.62
CA THR A 245 4.65 20.95 -6.87
C THR A 245 3.13 21.01 -6.93
N TYR A 246 2.54 20.77 -8.11
CA TYR A 246 1.09 20.79 -8.28
C TYR A 246 0.39 19.61 -7.58
N GLN A 247 0.97 18.40 -7.65
CA GLN A 247 0.43 17.22 -6.97
C GLN A 247 0.61 17.30 -5.44
N ALA A 248 1.68 17.90 -4.96
CA ALA A 248 1.90 18.18 -3.54
C ALA A 248 0.81 19.11 -2.97
N ARG A 249 0.44 20.18 -3.69
CA ARG A 249 -0.68 21.06 -3.30
C ARG A 249 -2.02 20.31 -3.22
N ILE A 250 -2.25 19.29 -4.07
CA ILE A 250 -3.44 18.42 -3.95
C ILE A 250 -3.39 17.64 -2.63
N MET A 251 -2.25 17.02 -2.30
CA MET A 251 -2.08 16.26 -1.06
C MET A 251 -2.25 17.15 0.17
N GLU A 252 -1.59 18.31 0.21
CA GLU A 252 -1.73 19.33 1.25
C GLU A 252 -3.20 19.75 1.44
N ARG A 253 -3.91 20.05 0.34
CA ARG A 253 -5.31 20.47 0.39
C ARG A 253 -6.24 19.37 0.91
N LEU A 254 -5.93 18.09 0.68
CA LEU A 254 -6.67 16.95 1.24
C LEU A 254 -6.42 16.72 2.74
N ARG A 255 -5.27 17.14 3.28
CA ARG A 255 -5.02 17.13 4.74
C ARG A 255 -5.89 18.15 5.48
N SER A 256 -6.33 19.21 4.80
CA SER A 256 -7.30 20.20 5.32
C SER A 256 -8.73 19.71 5.20
N ASP A 257 -9.56 19.96 6.22
CA ASP A 257 -11.00 19.63 6.19
C ASP A 257 -11.84 20.70 5.48
N GLN A 258 -11.21 21.77 4.99
CA GLN A 258 -11.86 22.80 4.19
C GLN A 258 -12.08 22.33 2.76
N MET A 259 -13.33 22.37 2.31
CA MET A 259 -13.68 22.12 0.91
C MET A 259 -13.07 23.22 0.00
N PRO A 260 -12.42 22.88 -1.13
CA PRO A 260 -12.01 23.87 -2.12
C PRO A 260 -13.21 24.61 -2.72
N HIS A 261 -13.01 25.84 -3.21
CA HIS A 261 -14.03 26.52 -3.99
C HIS A 261 -14.30 25.77 -5.30
N GLU A 262 -15.54 25.80 -5.81
CA GLU A 262 -16.01 24.98 -6.95
C GLU A 262 -15.11 25.06 -8.20
N THR A 263 -14.54 26.24 -8.47
CA THR A 263 -13.60 26.48 -9.58
C THR A 263 -12.21 25.87 -9.34
N GLU A 264 -11.71 25.90 -8.10
CA GLU A 264 -10.47 25.21 -7.70
C GLU A 264 -10.70 23.69 -7.74
N PHE A 265 -11.77 23.23 -7.08
CA PHE A 265 -12.17 21.82 -7.00
C PHE A 265 -12.24 21.13 -8.36
N SER A 266 -12.88 21.79 -9.35
CA SER A 266 -13.01 21.27 -10.72
C SER A 266 -11.67 20.99 -11.39
N ASN A 267 -10.62 21.74 -11.04
CA ASN A 267 -9.27 21.53 -11.57
C ASN A 267 -8.49 20.45 -10.80
N LEU A 268 -8.77 20.27 -9.50
CA LEU A 268 -8.05 19.30 -8.65
C LEU A 268 -8.56 17.85 -8.80
N ILE A 269 -9.81 17.62 -9.21
CA ILE A 269 -10.37 16.26 -9.29
C ILE A 269 -9.70 15.35 -10.34
N PRO A 270 -9.57 15.73 -11.63
CA PRO A 270 -8.93 14.86 -12.63
C PRO A 270 -7.50 14.41 -12.27
N PRO A 271 -6.59 15.27 -11.78
CA PRO A 271 -5.27 14.84 -11.32
C PRO A 271 -5.33 14.01 -10.03
N LEU A 272 -6.27 14.28 -9.11
CA LEU A 272 -6.47 13.48 -7.91
C LEU A 272 -6.87 12.03 -8.23
N GLU A 273 -7.83 11.81 -9.12
CA GLU A 273 -8.23 10.45 -9.52
C GLU A 273 -7.08 9.69 -10.18
N TRP A 274 -6.25 10.38 -10.99
CA TRP A 274 -5.03 9.79 -11.54
C TRP A 274 -4.00 9.44 -10.45
N MET A 275 -3.82 10.30 -9.43
CA MET A 275 -2.94 10.03 -8.29
C MET A 275 -3.42 8.85 -7.46
N LEU A 276 -4.72 8.75 -7.17
CA LEU A 276 -5.31 7.64 -6.41
C LEU A 276 -5.23 6.29 -7.16
N ALA A 277 -5.24 6.31 -8.49
CA ALA A 277 -5.03 5.13 -9.32
C ALA A 277 -3.55 4.72 -9.46
N THR A 278 -2.62 5.68 -9.37
CA THR A 278 -1.18 5.45 -9.62
C THR A 278 -0.38 5.25 -8.33
N TYR A 279 -0.76 5.91 -7.24
CA TYR A 279 -0.04 5.97 -5.97
C TYR A 279 -0.97 5.68 -4.77
N PRO A 280 -1.69 4.54 -4.76
CA PRO A 280 -2.70 4.27 -3.73
C PRO A 280 -2.15 4.17 -2.30
N ASN A 281 -0.95 3.61 -2.10
CA ASN A 281 -0.36 3.43 -0.77
C ASN A 281 0.25 4.75 -0.26
N LEU A 282 0.91 5.53 -1.12
CA LEU A 282 1.40 6.86 -0.79
C LEU A 282 0.25 7.81 -0.44
N MET A 283 -0.84 7.80 -1.22
CA MET A 283 -2.02 8.62 -0.93
C MET A 283 -2.69 8.22 0.40
N TRP A 284 -2.74 6.92 0.72
CA TRP A 284 -3.27 6.39 1.99
C TRP A 284 -2.50 6.89 3.22
N ILE A 285 -1.17 6.97 3.15
CA ILE A 285 -0.32 7.43 4.26
C ILE A 285 -0.30 8.97 4.35
N SER A 286 -0.37 9.68 3.21
CA SER A 286 -0.10 11.12 3.13
C SER A 286 -1.33 12.04 3.10
N THR A 287 -2.55 11.49 2.97
CA THR A 287 -3.81 12.27 2.87
C THR A 287 -4.97 11.68 3.67
N LYS A 288 -5.88 12.52 4.18
CA LYS A 288 -7.11 12.08 4.89
C LYS A 288 -8.06 11.33 3.94
N ALA A 289 -8.28 10.04 4.19
CA ALA A 289 -9.16 9.20 3.39
C ALA A 289 -10.62 9.71 3.37
N GLU A 290 -11.07 10.31 4.47
CA GLU A 290 -12.41 10.91 4.61
C GLU A 290 -12.58 12.09 3.66
N ASN A 291 -11.52 12.90 3.46
CA ASN A 291 -11.57 14.06 2.58
C ASN A 291 -11.53 13.64 1.11
N VAL A 292 -10.74 12.62 0.76
CA VAL A 292 -10.82 11.97 -0.56
C VAL A 292 -12.24 11.47 -0.85
N HIS A 293 -12.91 10.85 0.13
CA HIS A 293 -14.29 10.39 -0.02
C HIS A 293 -15.30 11.55 -0.17
N LYS A 294 -15.25 12.57 0.71
CA LYS A 294 -16.08 13.78 0.61
C LYS A 294 -15.94 14.48 -0.75
N TRP A 295 -14.71 14.56 -1.28
CA TRP A 295 -14.43 15.16 -2.57
C TRP A 295 -15.06 14.34 -3.70
N ARG A 296 -14.88 13.01 -3.71
CA ARG A 296 -15.54 12.11 -4.67
C ARG A 296 -17.06 12.22 -4.63
N GLU A 297 -17.67 12.22 -3.45
CA GLU A 297 -19.12 12.42 -3.33
C GLU A 297 -19.58 13.79 -3.87
N HIS A 298 -18.83 14.85 -3.61
CA HIS A 298 -19.16 16.18 -4.11
C HIS A 298 -19.06 16.23 -5.65
N HIS A 299 -18.05 15.60 -6.23
CA HIS A 299 -17.90 15.49 -7.68
C HIS A 299 -19.07 14.75 -8.34
N GLN A 300 -19.53 13.65 -7.73
CA GLN A 300 -20.71 12.90 -8.20
C GLN A 300 -22.00 13.72 -8.15
N LYS A 301 -22.10 14.69 -7.24
CA LYS A 301 -23.25 15.61 -7.08
C LYS A 301 -23.23 16.77 -8.09
N LEU A 302 -22.11 17.02 -8.80
CA LEU A 302 -22.04 18.08 -9.82
C LEU A 302 -22.92 17.74 -11.04
N PRO A 303 -23.59 18.73 -11.65
CA PRO A 303 -24.29 18.54 -12.93
C PRO A 303 -23.42 17.90 -14.02
N PHE A 304 -23.99 16.95 -14.76
CA PHE A 304 -23.30 16.19 -15.81
C PHE A 304 -22.60 17.07 -16.86
N HIS A 305 -23.10 18.28 -17.14
CA HIS A 305 -22.45 19.19 -18.09
C HIS A 305 -21.12 19.77 -17.56
N LEU A 306 -20.96 19.94 -16.23
CA LEU A 306 -19.69 20.33 -15.61
C LEU A 306 -18.70 19.16 -15.61
N GLN A 307 -19.19 17.93 -15.33
CA GLN A 307 -18.38 16.71 -15.42
C GLN A 307 -17.90 16.45 -16.87
N ALA A 308 -18.78 16.64 -17.87
CA ALA A 308 -18.43 16.47 -19.28
C ALA A 308 -17.45 17.55 -19.79
N ALA A 309 -17.56 18.79 -19.31
CA ALA A 309 -16.59 19.84 -19.61
C ALA A 309 -15.18 19.49 -19.09
N GLN A 310 -15.08 18.96 -17.86
CA GLN A 310 -13.81 18.50 -17.29
C GLN A 310 -13.18 17.36 -18.10
N ALA A 311 -13.99 16.40 -18.58
CA ALA A 311 -13.51 15.31 -19.45
C ALA A 311 -13.05 15.80 -20.84
N SER A 312 -13.55 16.96 -21.30
CA SER A 312 -13.24 17.53 -22.62
C SER A 312 -12.01 18.45 -22.60
N GLY A 313 -11.79 19.17 -21.50
CA GLY A 313 -10.75 20.21 -21.40
C GLY A 313 -9.30 19.72 -21.45
N GLN A 314 -9.04 18.41 -21.31
CA GLN A 314 -7.68 17.86 -21.42
C GLN A 314 -7.13 17.81 -22.86
N ASP A 315 -7.97 17.96 -23.90
CA ASP A 315 -7.53 17.95 -25.31
C ASP A 315 -7.31 19.37 -25.88
N GLU A 316 -7.73 20.43 -25.17
CA GLU A 316 -7.71 21.82 -25.67
C GLU A 316 -6.31 22.46 -25.71
N SER A 317 -5.29 21.76 -25.21
CA SER A 317 -3.87 22.15 -25.32
C SER A 317 -3.29 21.98 -26.73
N ARG A 318 -4.08 21.51 -27.70
CA ARG A 318 -3.67 21.26 -29.10
C ARG A 318 -4.53 21.98 -30.13
N THR A 319 -4.75 23.28 -29.94
CA THR A 319 -5.07 24.16 -31.07
C THR A 319 -3.88 24.16 -32.05
N PRO A 320 -4.03 23.68 -33.30
CA PRO A 320 -2.97 23.82 -34.30
C PRO A 320 -2.81 25.32 -34.60
N PRO A 321 -1.59 25.88 -34.60
CA PRO A 321 -1.40 27.25 -35.07
C PRO A 321 -1.87 27.33 -36.53
N ALA A 322 -2.71 28.33 -36.83
CA ALA A 322 -3.15 28.60 -38.19
C ALA A 322 -1.94 28.77 -39.13
N PRO A 323 -2.04 28.35 -40.41
CA PRO A 323 -0.91 28.36 -41.32
C PRO A 323 -0.46 29.80 -41.67
N ALA A 324 0.45 30.34 -40.86
CA ALA A 324 1.18 31.55 -41.19
C ALA A 324 2.06 31.28 -42.41
N SER A 325 2.01 32.18 -43.40
CA SER A 325 2.69 32.04 -44.67
C SER A 325 4.21 31.89 -44.51
N GLN A 326 4.79 31.00 -45.30
CA GLN A 326 6.22 30.68 -45.29
C GLN A 326 7.08 31.91 -45.59
N ALA A 327 7.88 32.34 -44.60
CA ALA A 327 9.10 33.10 -44.82
C ALA A 327 10.29 32.14 -44.70
N GLN A 328 11.00 31.97 -45.80
CA GLN A 328 11.97 30.88 -46.00
C GLN A 328 13.37 31.29 -45.53
N GLU A 329 13.68 31.12 -44.24
CA GLU A 329 15.05 31.21 -43.73
C GLU A 329 15.66 29.81 -43.52
N SER A 330 16.65 29.48 -44.33
CA SER A 330 17.39 28.21 -44.28
C SER A 330 18.39 28.17 -43.11
N SER A 331 17.90 27.87 -41.91
CA SER A 331 18.74 27.66 -40.73
C SER A 331 19.23 26.21 -40.63
N SER A 332 20.54 26.02 -40.71
CA SER A 332 21.23 24.71 -40.73
C SER A 332 21.12 23.96 -39.38
N LYS A 333 20.03 23.20 -39.19
CA LYS A 333 19.82 22.33 -38.01
C LYS A 333 20.27 20.87 -38.18
N GLY A 334 21.02 20.54 -39.23
CA GLY A 334 21.52 19.17 -39.49
C GLY A 334 22.77 18.75 -38.69
N SER A 335 23.52 19.70 -38.11
CA SER A 335 24.85 19.41 -37.54
C SER A 335 24.84 18.95 -36.07
N TYR A 336 23.87 19.39 -35.27
CA TYR A 336 23.91 19.23 -33.81
C TYR A 336 23.86 17.76 -33.35
N TRP A 337 23.14 16.89 -34.07
CA TRP A 337 23.02 15.48 -33.71
C TRP A 337 24.30 14.68 -33.98
N VAL A 338 25.07 15.06 -35.01
CA VAL A 338 26.38 14.47 -35.32
C VAL A 338 27.39 14.83 -34.23
N PHE A 339 27.40 16.09 -33.77
CA PHE A 339 28.23 16.49 -32.63
C PHE A 339 27.86 15.75 -31.33
N MET A 340 26.58 15.50 -31.08
CA MET A 340 26.10 14.76 -29.90
C MET A 340 26.62 13.31 -29.89
N LEU A 341 26.56 12.62 -31.04
CA LEU A 341 27.11 11.26 -31.19
C LEU A 341 28.63 11.21 -31.03
N CYS A 342 29.36 12.16 -31.65
CA CYS A 342 30.81 12.24 -31.49
C CYS A 342 31.22 12.52 -30.03
N PHE A 343 30.47 13.37 -29.31
CA PHE A 343 30.74 13.68 -27.92
C PHE A 343 30.47 12.50 -26.98
N MET A 344 29.38 11.75 -27.19
CA MET A 344 29.16 10.49 -26.46
C MET A 344 30.28 9.48 -26.71
N GLY A 345 30.67 9.25 -27.97
CA GLY A 345 31.77 8.34 -28.30
C GLY A 345 33.09 8.72 -27.61
N LEU A 346 33.43 10.02 -27.59
CA LEU A 346 34.62 10.53 -26.92
C LEU A 346 34.59 10.30 -25.40
N MET A 347 33.45 10.57 -24.75
CA MET A 347 33.27 10.36 -23.31
C MET A 347 33.30 8.88 -22.90
N THR A 348 32.82 7.97 -23.76
CA THR A 348 32.94 6.53 -23.52
C THR A 348 34.39 6.05 -23.65
N MET A 349 35.15 6.61 -24.61
CA MET A 349 36.57 6.25 -24.79
C MET A 349 37.45 6.79 -23.65
N LEU A 350 37.18 8.00 -23.16
CA LEU A 350 37.89 8.59 -22.01
C LEU A 350 37.68 7.81 -20.70
N ARG A 351 36.52 7.17 -20.52
CA ARG A 351 36.30 6.25 -19.38
C ARG A 351 37.06 4.93 -19.49
N PHE A 352 37.51 4.53 -20.68
CA PHE A 352 38.22 3.27 -20.90
C PHE A 352 39.76 3.38 -20.77
N MET A 353 40.31 4.60 -20.71
CA MET A 353 41.77 4.83 -20.57
C MET A 353 42.20 5.34 -19.20
N GLY A 354 41.27 5.60 -18.27
CA GLY A 354 41.54 6.12 -16.94
C GLY A 354 41.65 5.04 -15.86
N GLY A 355 42.73 4.26 -15.85
CA GLY A 355 42.97 3.23 -14.83
C GLY A 355 44.38 3.25 -14.25
N SER A 356 44.52 3.59 -12.97
CA SER A 356 45.71 3.30 -12.16
C SER A 356 45.34 3.08 -10.69
N SER A 357 45.66 1.88 -10.18
CA SER A 357 45.47 1.34 -8.81
C SER A 357 46.50 1.95 -7.81
N PRO A 358 46.61 1.56 -6.50
CA PRO A 358 46.46 0.23 -5.87
C PRO A 358 45.60 0.25 -4.56
N SER A 359 45.39 -0.78 -3.71
CA SER A 359 45.64 -2.25 -3.63
C SER A 359 44.90 -2.77 -2.37
N ASP A 360 44.65 -4.07 -2.14
CA ASP A 360 44.41 -5.25 -2.98
C ASP A 360 44.02 -6.42 -2.03
N HIS A 361 43.16 -7.35 -2.49
CA HIS A 361 43.07 -8.73 -2.01
C HIS A 361 42.12 -9.52 -2.93
N SER A 362 42.66 -10.41 -3.75
CA SER A 362 41.89 -11.19 -4.73
C SER A 362 41.71 -12.66 -4.33
N TYR A 363 40.47 -13.13 -4.33
CA TYR A 363 40.14 -14.55 -4.35
C TYR A 363 40.04 -14.99 -5.81
N ARG A 364 40.98 -15.82 -6.27
CA ARG A 364 41.09 -16.21 -7.69
C ARG A 364 40.34 -17.52 -7.94
N MET A 365 39.11 -17.43 -8.44
CA MET A 365 38.41 -18.58 -9.00
C MET A 365 39.00 -18.98 -10.37
N ASP A 366 39.01 -20.28 -10.64
CA ASP A 366 39.59 -20.88 -11.84
C ASP A 366 38.58 -20.83 -13.02
N PRO A 367 38.90 -20.21 -14.18
CA PRO A 367 37.95 -20.01 -15.28
C PRO A 367 37.29 -21.29 -15.81
N ASP A 368 37.96 -22.44 -15.75
CA ASP A 368 37.39 -23.72 -16.19
C ASP A 368 36.21 -24.18 -15.31
N THR A 369 36.19 -23.76 -14.04
CA THR A 369 35.08 -24.03 -13.11
C THR A 369 33.83 -23.25 -13.49
N LEU A 370 33.99 -21.99 -13.93
CA LEU A 370 32.88 -21.12 -14.33
C LEU A 370 32.22 -21.62 -15.61
N GLN A 371 33.03 -22.04 -16.59
CA GLN A 371 32.55 -22.60 -17.85
C GLN A 371 31.77 -23.91 -17.62
N THR A 372 32.28 -24.78 -16.75
CA THR A 372 31.62 -26.04 -16.37
C THR A 372 30.26 -25.81 -15.73
N GLN A 373 30.15 -24.84 -14.81
CA GLN A 373 28.85 -24.48 -14.21
C GLN A 373 27.86 -23.88 -15.22
N MET A 374 28.33 -23.02 -16.15
CA MET A 374 27.45 -22.45 -17.18
C MET A 374 26.87 -23.52 -18.11
N ASP A 375 27.65 -24.54 -18.48
CA ASP A 375 27.16 -25.62 -19.34
C ASP A 375 26.30 -26.63 -18.57
N GLU A 376 26.53 -26.84 -17.27
CA GLU A 376 25.61 -27.61 -16.42
C GLU A 376 24.27 -26.89 -16.21
N ILE A 377 24.26 -25.56 -16.07
CA ILE A 377 23.03 -24.76 -16.03
C ILE A 377 22.25 -24.90 -17.34
N LYS A 378 22.88 -24.68 -18.51
CA LYS A 378 22.21 -24.87 -19.81
C LYS A 378 21.64 -26.28 -19.98
N ARG A 379 22.35 -27.30 -19.49
CA ARG A 379 21.91 -28.71 -19.56
C ARG A 379 20.68 -28.97 -18.66
N LYS A 380 20.56 -28.28 -17.53
CA LYS A 380 19.40 -28.37 -16.61
C LYS A 380 18.19 -27.56 -17.08
N THR A 381 18.36 -26.52 -17.91
CA THR A 381 17.23 -25.71 -18.43
C THR A 381 16.45 -26.39 -19.57
N GLN A 382 16.92 -27.52 -20.13
CA GLN A 382 16.32 -28.13 -21.32
C GLN A 382 15.27 -29.19 -20.99
N VAL A 383 14.15 -28.79 -20.37
CA VAL A 383 12.96 -29.64 -20.15
C VAL A 383 11.67 -28.91 -20.57
N ALA A 384 10.92 -29.56 -21.46
CA ALA A 384 9.51 -29.31 -21.84
C ALA A 384 9.05 -27.85 -22.10
N ALA A 385 8.72 -27.55 -23.36
CA ALA A 385 8.00 -26.33 -23.70
C ALA A 385 6.60 -26.29 -23.03
N PRO A 386 6.20 -25.18 -22.38
CA PRO A 386 4.86 -25.03 -21.83
C PRO A 386 3.79 -24.95 -22.95
N PRO A 387 2.54 -25.34 -22.68
CA PRO A 387 1.44 -25.13 -23.63
C PRO A 387 1.23 -23.63 -23.90
N PRO A 388 0.75 -23.24 -25.10
CA PRO A 388 0.62 -21.85 -25.46
C PRO A 388 -0.40 -21.11 -24.58
N SER A 389 0.08 -20.15 -23.80
CA SER A 389 -0.75 -19.22 -23.03
C SER A 389 -1.65 -18.40 -23.97
N PRO A 390 -2.94 -18.18 -23.64
CA PRO A 390 -3.83 -17.40 -24.49
C PRO A 390 -3.48 -15.90 -24.45
N SER A 391 -3.54 -15.26 -25.63
CA SER A 391 -3.45 -13.79 -25.82
C SER A 391 -2.05 -13.15 -25.74
N THR A 392 -1.02 -13.79 -26.32
CA THR A 392 0.20 -13.05 -26.71
C THR A 392 -0.03 -12.28 -28.01
N LEU A 393 0.27 -10.97 -28.01
CA LEU A 393 0.15 -10.11 -29.19
C LEU A 393 1.14 -10.57 -30.27
N THR A 394 0.67 -10.95 -31.46
CA THR A 394 1.59 -11.40 -32.52
C THR A 394 2.13 -10.23 -33.32
N ALA A 395 3.31 -10.41 -33.96
CA ALA A 395 3.84 -9.43 -34.90
C ALA A 395 2.87 -9.15 -36.08
N SER A 396 2.01 -10.11 -36.43
CA SER A 396 0.95 -9.94 -37.43
C SER A 396 -0.15 -9.02 -36.95
N ASP A 397 -0.54 -9.09 -35.67
CA ASP A 397 -1.58 -8.22 -35.10
C ASP A 397 -1.10 -6.77 -34.99
N LEU A 398 0.16 -6.56 -34.61
CA LEU A 398 0.78 -5.23 -34.60
C LEU A 398 0.91 -4.64 -36.02
N ALA A 399 1.27 -5.47 -37.01
CA ALA A 399 1.30 -5.05 -38.41
C ALA A 399 -0.11 -4.69 -38.94
N GLN A 400 -1.13 -5.45 -38.58
CA GLN A 400 -2.53 -5.16 -38.96
C GLN A 400 -3.03 -3.86 -38.29
N ALA A 401 -2.75 -3.67 -37.00
CA ALA A 401 -3.08 -2.43 -36.29
C ALA A 401 -2.44 -1.20 -36.96
N ASN A 402 -1.15 -1.27 -37.30
CA ASN A 402 -0.46 -0.20 -38.01
C ASN A 402 -1.03 0.06 -39.42
N GLY A 403 -1.36 -1.00 -40.17
CA GLY A 403 -1.99 -0.88 -41.49
C GLY A 403 -3.39 -0.25 -41.47
N LEU A 404 -4.15 -0.49 -40.40
CA LEU A 404 -5.43 0.17 -40.14
C LEU A 404 -5.25 1.64 -39.78
N SER A 405 -4.33 1.95 -38.86
CA SER A 405 -4.02 3.31 -38.42
C SER A 405 -3.54 4.24 -39.53
N ALA A 406 -2.83 3.72 -40.54
CA ALA A 406 -2.21 4.52 -41.60
C ALA A 406 -3.17 5.01 -42.72
N GLY A 407 -4.40 4.49 -42.81
CA GLY A 407 -5.31 4.76 -43.94
C GLY A 407 -6.61 5.51 -43.58
N PRO A 408 -7.51 5.73 -44.55
CA PRO A 408 -8.72 6.52 -44.34
C PRO A 408 -9.65 5.90 -43.29
N ARG A 409 -10.33 6.76 -42.52
CA ARG A 409 -11.32 6.37 -41.49
C ARG A 409 -12.69 6.18 -42.13
N ASP A 410 -12.81 5.13 -42.94
CA ASP A 410 -14.07 4.70 -43.56
C ASP A 410 -14.77 3.58 -42.74
N ARG A 411 -16.03 3.29 -43.08
CA ARG A 411 -16.86 2.31 -42.37
C ARG A 411 -16.31 0.88 -42.44
N ALA A 412 -15.55 0.51 -43.49
CA ALA A 412 -15.00 -0.83 -43.63
C ALA A 412 -13.78 -1.00 -42.72
N ARG A 413 -12.83 -0.06 -42.77
CA ARG A 413 -11.66 -0.05 -41.88
C ARG A 413 -12.06 0.06 -40.41
N CYS A 414 -13.00 0.93 -40.05
CA CYS A 414 -13.46 1.05 -38.66
C CYS A 414 -14.12 -0.25 -38.14
N ARG A 415 -14.70 -1.08 -39.02
CA ARG A 415 -15.19 -2.42 -38.64
C ARG A 415 -14.04 -3.41 -38.43
N GLU A 416 -13.08 -3.47 -39.36
CA GLU A 416 -11.91 -4.35 -39.23
C GLU A 416 -11.09 -4.04 -37.96
N GLY A 417 -10.93 -2.77 -37.59
CA GLY A 417 -10.31 -2.38 -36.33
C GLY A 417 -11.10 -2.77 -35.08
N ALA A 418 -12.44 -2.77 -35.15
CA ALA A 418 -13.27 -3.26 -34.06
C ALA A 418 -13.19 -4.79 -33.89
N GLU A 419 -13.15 -5.53 -34.99
CA GLU A 419 -12.91 -6.98 -35.00
C GLU A 419 -11.51 -7.31 -34.45
N LEU A 420 -10.48 -6.54 -34.80
CA LEU A 420 -9.13 -6.67 -34.25
C LEU A 420 -9.09 -6.39 -32.73
N ALA A 421 -9.69 -5.29 -32.28
CA ALA A 421 -9.77 -4.96 -30.86
C ALA A 421 -10.52 -6.03 -30.05
N GLN A 422 -11.65 -6.53 -30.56
CA GLN A 422 -12.42 -7.61 -29.94
C GLN A 422 -11.62 -8.93 -29.88
N ARG A 423 -10.90 -9.29 -30.96
CA ARG A 423 -10.05 -10.47 -31.04
C ARG A 423 -8.89 -10.42 -30.04
N LEU A 424 -8.33 -9.24 -29.81
CA LEU A 424 -7.24 -8.99 -28.84
C LEU A 424 -7.74 -8.72 -27.42
N LYS A 425 -9.06 -8.61 -27.19
CA LYS A 425 -9.70 -8.20 -25.93
C LYS A 425 -9.22 -6.83 -25.42
N VAL A 426 -8.85 -5.94 -26.34
CA VAL A 426 -8.40 -4.58 -26.05
C VAL A 426 -9.57 -3.77 -25.51
N GLY A 427 -9.38 -3.20 -24.31
CA GLY A 427 -10.40 -2.48 -23.58
C GLY A 427 -10.12 -0.98 -23.59
N ILE A 428 -11.16 -0.15 -23.76
CA ILE A 428 -11.05 1.32 -23.81
C ILE A 428 -10.46 1.94 -22.51
N VAL A 429 -10.25 1.14 -21.46
CA VAL A 429 -9.93 1.56 -20.08
C VAL A 429 -8.59 1.02 -19.58
N ARG A 430 -7.69 0.53 -20.45
CA ARG A 430 -6.32 0.12 -20.07
C ARG A 430 -5.27 0.67 -21.04
N PRO A 431 -4.05 0.99 -20.56
CA PRO A 431 -2.90 1.25 -21.44
C PRO A 431 -2.46 -0.08 -22.06
N ASP A 432 -3.11 -0.44 -23.16
CA ASP A 432 -3.00 -1.75 -23.80
C ASP A 432 -1.75 -1.87 -24.71
N PRO A 433 -1.31 -3.09 -25.07
CA PRO A 433 -0.07 -3.35 -25.80
C PRO A 433 -0.04 -2.93 -27.28
N LEU A 434 -1.01 -2.13 -27.74
CA LEU A 434 -1.04 -1.58 -29.10
C LEU A 434 -0.42 -0.17 -29.12
N ASP A 435 0.13 0.20 -30.27
CA ASP A 435 0.73 1.53 -30.44
C ASP A 435 -0.34 2.63 -30.37
N ARG A 436 0.04 3.82 -29.88
CA ARG A 436 -0.82 5.01 -29.70
C ARG A 436 -1.56 5.41 -30.99
N ASN A 437 -1.00 5.05 -32.14
CA ASN A 437 -1.61 5.23 -33.45
C ASN A 437 -2.91 4.43 -33.64
N PHE A 438 -3.07 3.29 -32.95
CA PHE A 438 -4.29 2.47 -32.99
C PHE A 438 -5.37 3.05 -32.08
N ASP A 439 -5.04 3.53 -30.88
CA ASP A 439 -6.01 4.22 -30.01
C ASP A 439 -6.60 5.45 -30.71
N ALA A 440 -5.74 6.26 -31.34
CA ALA A 440 -6.17 7.40 -32.16
C ALA A 440 -7.02 6.98 -33.37
N PHE A 441 -6.84 5.76 -33.91
CA PHE A 441 -7.71 5.19 -34.93
C PHE A 441 -9.10 4.88 -34.36
N ILE A 442 -9.18 4.23 -33.20
CA ILE A 442 -10.46 3.90 -32.52
C ILE A 442 -11.25 5.17 -32.22
N VAL A 443 -10.61 6.15 -31.55
CA VAL A 443 -11.26 7.42 -31.15
C VAL A 443 -11.86 8.16 -32.35
N GLU A 444 -11.14 8.27 -33.46
CA GLU A 444 -11.63 8.95 -34.66
C GLU A 444 -12.77 8.18 -35.35
N CYS A 445 -12.75 6.84 -35.32
CA CYS A 445 -13.86 6.01 -35.80
C CYS A 445 -15.12 6.15 -34.92
N VAL A 446 -14.97 6.25 -33.60
CA VAL A 446 -16.07 6.49 -32.64
C VAL A 446 -16.66 7.88 -32.85
N LYS A 447 -15.81 8.92 -32.94
CA LYS A 447 -16.20 10.32 -33.18
C LYS A 447 -17.02 10.49 -34.47
N ARG A 448 -16.70 9.72 -35.52
CA ARG A 448 -17.43 9.69 -36.80
C ARG A 448 -18.69 8.82 -36.81
N LYS A 449 -19.03 8.15 -35.70
CA LYS A 449 -20.11 7.15 -35.62
C LYS A 449 -19.95 6.01 -36.64
N LEU A 450 -18.70 5.64 -36.91
CA LEU A 450 -18.32 4.54 -37.83
C LEU A 450 -17.89 3.28 -37.08
N TRP A 451 -17.51 3.41 -35.80
CA TRP A 451 -17.27 2.27 -34.93
C TRP A 451 -18.58 1.50 -34.66
N PRO A 452 -18.62 0.17 -34.84
CA PRO A 452 -19.81 -0.61 -34.53
C PRO A 452 -20.04 -0.63 -33.02
N THR A 453 -21.16 -0.06 -32.58
CA THR A 453 -21.67 -0.28 -31.22
C THR A 453 -22.10 -1.73 -31.10
N THR A 454 -21.33 -2.54 -30.36
CA THR A 454 -21.64 -3.95 -30.11
C THR A 454 -22.90 -4.08 -29.26
N GLY A 455 -24.03 -4.20 -29.93
CA GLY A 455 -25.35 -4.49 -29.39
C GLY A 455 -26.13 -5.33 -30.39
N ASP A 456 -26.93 -6.26 -29.87
CA ASP A 456 -27.78 -7.19 -30.61
C ASP A 456 -28.54 -6.50 -31.77
N PRO A 457 -28.59 -7.06 -33.00
CA PRO A 457 -29.41 -6.52 -34.08
C PRO A 457 -30.89 -6.29 -33.70
N ALA A 458 -31.43 -7.01 -32.71
CA ALA A 458 -32.76 -6.74 -32.15
C ALA A 458 -32.87 -5.36 -31.48
N SER A 459 -31.79 -4.83 -30.90
CA SER A 459 -31.75 -3.51 -30.26
C SER A 459 -31.77 -2.36 -31.28
N VAL A 460 -31.19 -2.58 -32.46
CA VAL A 460 -31.14 -1.56 -33.53
C VAL A 460 -32.52 -1.34 -34.15
N ALA A 461 -33.29 -2.41 -34.34
CA ALA A 461 -34.65 -2.33 -34.89
C ALA A 461 -35.66 -1.57 -33.99
N ALA A 462 -35.35 -1.41 -32.69
CA ALA A 462 -36.18 -0.66 -31.75
C ALA A 462 -35.99 0.87 -31.86
N LEU A 463 -34.84 1.34 -32.36
CA LEU A 463 -34.52 2.77 -32.48
C LEU A 463 -35.11 3.41 -33.74
N ASP A 464 -35.26 2.65 -34.84
CA ASP A 464 -35.86 3.13 -36.09
C ASP A 464 -37.41 3.23 -36.04
N ASN A 465 -38.07 2.75 -34.97
CA ASN A 465 -39.53 2.65 -34.89
C ASN A 465 -40.19 3.53 -33.80
N ALA A 466 -39.47 4.47 -33.19
CA ALA A 466 -40.04 5.41 -32.22
C ALA A 466 -40.81 6.56 -32.92
N PRO A 467 -42.12 6.78 -32.65
CA PRO A 467 -42.90 7.80 -33.34
C PRO A 467 -42.58 9.23 -32.83
N VAL A 468 -42.33 10.15 -33.76
CA VAL A 468 -42.07 11.57 -33.47
C VAL A 468 -43.37 12.32 -33.13
N PRO A 469 -43.51 12.93 -31.93
CA PRO A 469 -44.68 13.75 -31.61
C PRO A 469 -44.59 15.13 -32.29
N SER A 470 -45.48 15.39 -33.24
CA SER A 470 -45.59 16.69 -33.92
C SER A 470 -46.34 17.72 -33.05
N GLY A 471 -45.61 18.49 -32.24
CA GLY A 471 -46.12 19.60 -31.45
C GLY A 471 -46.20 20.92 -32.22
N ARG A 472 -47.41 21.31 -32.66
CA ARG A 472 -47.66 22.46 -33.53
C ARG A 472 -47.69 23.78 -32.75
N ILE A 473 -46.82 24.74 -33.11
CA ILE A 473 -46.85 26.11 -32.58
C ILE A 473 -48.16 26.81 -32.97
N GLN A 474 -48.81 27.48 -32.02
CA GLN A 474 -49.80 28.53 -32.31
C GLN A 474 -49.33 29.88 -31.74
N VAL A 475 -49.51 30.92 -32.54
CA VAL A 475 -49.21 32.32 -32.22
C VAL A 475 -50.52 33.02 -31.87
N ILE A 476 -50.63 33.62 -30.67
CA ILE A 476 -51.66 34.61 -30.35
C ILE A 476 -51.11 35.70 -29.42
N THR A 477 -51.22 36.95 -29.88
CA THR A 477 -51.27 38.23 -29.13
C THR A 477 -52.09 39.21 -29.99
N PRO A 478 -52.56 40.38 -29.48
CA PRO A 478 -52.63 40.88 -28.10
C PRO A 478 -54.06 41.36 -27.68
N GLY A 479 -54.21 41.83 -26.43
CA GLY A 479 -55.25 42.83 -26.08
C GLY A 479 -56.02 42.59 -24.77
N GLY A 480 -55.96 43.55 -23.84
CA GLY A 480 -56.77 43.56 -22.60
C GLY A 480 -56.27 44.63 -21.61
N VAL A 481 -57.19 45.46 -21.07
CA VAL A 481 -56.88 46.66 -20.27
C VAL A 481 -57.21 46.46 -18.78
N LEU A 482 -56.44 47.17 -17.94
CA LEU A 482 -56.58 47.46 -16.49
C LEU A 482 -58.02 47.57 -15.92
N PRO A 483 -58.25 47.29 -14.61
CA PRO A 483 -58.00 48.27 -13.53
C PRO A 483 -57.38 47.70 -12.22
N PRO A 484 -56.97 48.55 -11.25
CA PRO A 484 -56.08 48.18 -10.13
C PRO A 484 -56.78 48.02 -8.77
N SER A 485 -56.11 47.40 -7.79
CA SER A 485 -56.34 47.70 -6.36
C SER A 485 -55.21 47.26 -5.42
N SER A 486 -55.05 48.06 -4.36
CA SER A 486 -54.54 47.70 -3.01
C SER A 486 -53.05 47.45 -2.79
N ALA A 487 -52.42 48.48 -2.21
CA ALA A 487 -51.17 48.44 -1.47
C ALA A 487 -51.19 47.49 -0.25
N GLN A 488 -49.99 47.09 0.20
CA GLN A 488 -49.70 46.79 1.60
C GLN A 488 -48.23 47.13 1.92
N ASP A 489 -48.02 47.90 2.99
CA ASP A 489 -46.72 48.34 3.47
C ASP A 489 -45.98 47.23 4.24
N PHE A 490 -44.65 47.20 4.15
CA PHE A 490 -43.79 46.69 5.24
C PHE A 490 -42.51 47.56 5.35
N PRO A 491 -41.94 47.71 6.56
CA PRO A 491 -41.09 48.86 6.89
C PRO A 491 -39.59 48.61 6.69
N ALA A 492 -38.85 49.73 6.59
CA ALA A 492 -37.39 49.75 6.56
C ALA A 492 -36.77 49.41 7.92
N THR A 493 -35.57 48.84 7.89
CA THR A 493 -34.64 48.70 9.03
C THR A 493 -33.30 49.41 8.74
N PRO A 494 -32.55 49.81 9.78
CA PRO A 494 -31.73 51.02 9.71
C PRO A 494 -30.25 50.79 9.40
N SER A 495 -29.58 51.87 9.01
CA SER A 495 -28.13 51.98 8.93
C SER A 495 -27.46 51.98 10.31
N LEU A 496 -26.49 51.09 10.51
CA LEU A 496 -25.28 51.37 11.27
C LEU A 496 -24.17 51.65 10.23
N GLY A 497 -23.17 52.50 10.47
CA GLY A 497 -22.68 53.02 11.75
C GLY A 497 -21.18 52.77 11.76
N SER A 498 -20.39 53.82 11.52
CA SER A 498 -18.94 53.76 11.39
C SER A 498 -18.23 53.56 12.74
N ASP A 499 -16.92 53.27 12.65
CA ASP A 499 -15.87 53.49 13.66
C ASP A 499 -15.25 52.22 14.30
N ILE A 500 -14.11 51.77 13.74
CA ILE A 500 -13.01 51.11 14.47
C ILE A 500 -11.68 51.66 13.92
N PRO A 501 -10.68 52.03 14.77
CA PRO A 501 -9.50 52.79 14.35
C PRO A 501 -8.33 51.93 13.84
N GLY A 502 -7.31 52.62 13.29
CA GLY A 502 -6.21 52.01 12.53
C GLY A 502 -5.16 51.25 13.34
N VAL A 503 -4.42 50.41 12.62
CA VAL A 503 -3.20 49.72 13.07
C VAL A 503 -2.06 50.07 12.09
N THR A 504 -0.92 50.43 12.64
CA THR A 504 0.29 50.87 11.91
C THR A 504 1.12 49.69 11.41
N LEU A 505 1.53 49.73 10.14
CA LEU A 505 2.57 48.87 9.57
C LEU A 505 3.97 49.49 9.83
N PRO A 506 4.99 48.68 10.13
CA PRO A 506 6.40 49.05 9.90
C PRO A 506 6.91 48.52 8.55
N GLU A 507 7.71 49.34 7.86
CA GLU A 507 8.46 48.97 6.66
C GLU A 507 9.81 48.28 6.99
N ASP A 508 10.48 47.85 5.92
CA ASP A 508 11.90 47.48 5.80
C ASP A 508 12.43 46.19 6.49
N THR A 509 12.75 45.20 5.65
CA THR A 509 14.13 44.69 5.60
C THR A 509 14.45 44.11 4.22
N SER A 510 15.63 44.46 3.67
CA SER A 510 16.04 44.08 2.30
C SER A 510 17.25 43.14 2.25
N GLY A 511 17.09 42.00 1.55
CA GLY A 511 18.16 41.18 0.96
C GLY A 511 18.85 40.13 1.85
N PRO A 512 19.75 39.27 1.28
CA PRO A 512 20.13 39.14 -0.13
C PRO A 512 19.93 37.73 -0.74
N LEU A 513 20.17 37.62 -2.05
CA LEU A 513 20.01 36.41 -2.88
C LEU A 513 21.13 35.37 -2.69
N LEU A 514 20.75 34.11 -2.42
CA LEU A 514 21.49 32.83 -2.59
C LEU A 514 20.41 31.73 -2.55
N GLY A 515 20.27 30.74 -3.44
CA GLY A 515 21.01 30.25 -4.59
C GLY A 515 20.31 28.94 -5.02
N ASN A 516 20.44 28.48 -6.27
CA ASN A 516 19.64 27.36 -6.80
C ASN A 516 19.90 26.02 -6.08
N LYS A 517 19.11 25.73 -5.04
CA LYS A 517 18.83 24.36 -4.58
C LYS A 517 17.68 23.81 -5.41
N LYS A 518 17.79 22.56 -5.87
CA LYS A 518 16.62 21.80 -6.32
C LYS A 518 15.65 21.67 -5.15
N PRO A 519 14.33 21.83 -5.35
CA PRO A 519 13.35 21.39 -4.35
C PRO A 519 13.30 19.85 -4.38
N THR A 520 14.03 19.22 -3.45
CA THR A 520 13.72 17.87 -2.97
C THR A 520 12.38 17.90 -2.23
N PHE A 521 11.80 16.75 -1.86
CA PHE A 521 10.65 16.58 -0.96
C PHE A 521 10.95 17.02 0.51
N GLN A 522 11.74 18.08 0.71
CA GLN A 522 12.25 18.60 1.98
C GLN A 522 11.62 19.95 2.39
N GLY A 523 10.41 20.25 1.91
CA GLY A 523 9.74 21.53 2.18
C GLY A 523 8.23 21.53 1.91
N LEU A 524 7.54 20.42 2.25
CA LEU A 524 6.13 20.08 2.00
C LEU A 524 5.56 19.09 3.04
#